data_AF-A0A830F0Q9-F1
#
_entry.id   AF-A0A830F0Q9-F1
#
_cell.length_a   1.000
_cell.length_b   1.000
_cell.length_c   1.000
_cell.angle_alpha   90.00
_cell.angle_beta   90.00
_cell.angle_gamma   90.00
#
_symmetry.space_group_name_H-M   'P 1'
#
loop_
_entity.id
_entity.type
_entity.pdbx_description
1 polymer ?
#
loop_
_entity_poly.entity_id
_entity_poly.type
_entity_poly.pdbx_seq_one_letter_code
_entity_poly.pdbx_strand_id
1 'polypeptide(L)'
;MRRRQYLGAGAAGLASALAGCSGLSGMLGPSGEWKLRAMPADPEATEHTCELGESFVANHPDLETVLSRAADGERGTWSEPVYLGAEAGNELGADLAEHCGDGFRGVYFYGDGSYFVSLADRNPGNGKGHDSGSHEH
;
A
#
# COMPACT_ATOMS: atom_id res chain seq x y z
N MET A 1 32.69 69.23 19.47
CA MET A 1 33.33 67.99 19.93
C MET A 1 33.46 67.04 18.74
N ARG A 2 34.69 66.57 18.45
CA ARG A 2 34.99 65.51 17.46
C ARG A 2 34.85 64.13 18.13
N ARG A 3 34.69 63.10 17.28
CA ARG A 3 34.83 61.62 17.48
C ARG A 3 33.49 60.91 17.24
N ARG A 4 33.37 59.81 16.49
CA ARG A 4 34.31 58.77 16.06
C ARG A 4 33.77 58.06 14.81
N GLN A 5 34.68 57.60 13.96
CA GLN A 5 34.47 56.68 12.84
C GLN A 5 34.55 55.25 13.36
N TYR A 6 33.72 54.33 12.84
CA TYR A 6 34.03 52.89 12.79
C TYR A 6 33.39 52.28 11.54
N LEU A 7 34.21 52.10 10.51
CA LEU A 7 34.02 51.09 9.48
C LEU A 7 34.62 49.79 10.03
N GLY A 8 33.81 48.73 10.11
CA GLY A 8 34.22 47.43 10.61
C GLY A 8 33.62 46.30 9.79
N ALA A 9 34.43 45.79 8.86
CA ALA A 9 34.45 44.44 8.29
C ALA A 9 33.15 43.61 8.34
N GLY A 10 32.39 43.65 7.25
CA GLY A 10 31.44 42.59 6.92
C GLY A 10 32.18 41.38 6.36
N ALA A 11 32.53 40.44 7.23
CA ALA A 11 33.06 39.13 6.85
C ALA A 11 32.28 38.04 7.60
N ALA A 12 31.33 37.42 6.91
CA ALA A 12 30.96 36.03 7.10
C ALA A 12 30.20 35.60 5.85
N GLY A 13 30.92 34.89 4.99
CA GLY A 13 30.42 34.33 3.75
C GLY A 13 29.21 33.45 4.01
N LEU A 14 28.24 33.63 3.11
CA LEU A 14 27.16 32.74 2.71
C LEU A 14 27.26 31.35 3.34
N ALA A 15 26.37 31.09 4.28
CA ALA A 15 25.97 29.75 4.65
C ALA A 15 25.66 28.98 3.36
N SER A 16 26.52 28.02 3.04
CA SER A 16 26.23 26.97 2.07
C SER A 16 25.10 26.11 2.64
N ALA A 17 23.88 26.63 2.55
CA ALA A 17 22.70 25.81 2.44
C ALA A 17 22.82 25.08 1.11
N LEU A 18 23.40 23.88 1.15
CA LEU A 18 23.20 22.90 0.10
C LEU A 18 21.71 22.60 0.10
N ALA A 19 21.03 23.39 -0.72
CA ALA A 19 19.62 23.30 -1.04
C ALA A 19 19.29 21.84 -1.33
N GLY A 20 18.21 21.38 -0.71
CA GLY A 20 17.78 20.01 -0.78
C GLY A 20 17.66 19.56 -2.23
N CYS A 21 18.49 18.59 -2.60
CA CYS A 21 18.18 17.69 -3.69
C CYS A 21 17.04 16.75 -3.26
N SER A 22 15.86 17.31 -2.98
CA SER A 22 14.61 16.55 -2.83
C SER A 22 13.81 16.55 -4.14
N GLY A 23 14.38 17.12 -5.21
CA GLY A 23 13.77 17.23 -6.53
C GLY A 23 14.00 16.02 -7.41
N LEU A 24 13.68 14.80 -6.95
CA LEU A 24 13.51 13.64 -7.84
C LEU A 24 12.51 12.61 -7.30
N SER A 25 11.48 13.03 -6.58
CA SER A 25 10.38 12.12 -6.21
C SER A 25 9.23 12.10 -7.23
N GLY A 26 9.38 12.79 -8.37
CA GLY A 26 8.32 12.93 -9.40
C GLY A 26 8.39 11.96 -10.59
N MET A 27 9.44 11.13 -10.70
CA MET A 27 9.61 10.17 -11.81
C MET A 27 9.44 8.70 -11.39
N LEU A 28 9.31 8.44 -10.09
CA LEU A 28 9.10 7.12 -9.53
C LEU A 28 7.60 7.00 -9.26
N GLY A 29 6.95 6.00 -9.86
CA GLY A 29 5.55 5.69 -9.55
C GLY A 29 5.33 5.47 -8.05
N PRO A 30 4.07 5.27 -7.61
CA PRO A 30 3.74 5.21 -6.19
C PRO A 30 4.68 4.28 -5.42
N SER A 31 5.25 4.80 -4.33
CA SER A 31 6.16 4.10 -3.43
C SER A 31 5.41 2.99 -2.71
N GLY A 32 5.90 1.76 -2.85
CA GLY A 32 5.32 0.60 -2.18
C GLY A 32 5.56 -0.66 -3.00
N GLU A 33 6.00 -1.68 -2.29
CA GLU A 33 6.39 -2.98 -2.85
C GLU A 33 5.18 -3.85 -3.09
N TRP A 34 4.08 -3.61 -2.38
CA TRP A 34 2.83 -4.35 -2.55
C TRP A 34 1.73 -3.45 -3.09
N LYS A 35 0.88 -4.03 -3.94
CA LYS A 35 -0.33 -3.40 -4.46
C LYS A 35 -1.54 -4.12 -3.88
N LEU A 36 -2.30 -3.41 -3.06
CA LEU A 36 -3.57 -3.86 -2.51
C LEU A 36 -4.73 -3.19 -3.24
N ARG A 37 -5.74 -3.95 -3.61
CA ARG A 37 -7.00 -3.45 -4.21
C ARG A 37 -8.12 -4.45 -3.96
N ALA A 38 -9.36 -3.97 -3.98
CA ALA A 38 -10.54 -4.80 -3.89
C ALA A 38 -11.52 -4.51 -5.03
N MET A 39 -12.44 -5.42 -5.29
CA MET A 39 -13.48 -5.27 -6.31
C MET A 39 -14.74 -5.98 -5.81
N PRO A 40 -15.95 -5.44 -6.03
CA PRO A 40 -17.19 -6.18 -5.76
C PRO A 40 -17.20 -7.52 -6.49
N ALA A 41 -17.49 -8.59 -5.75
CA ALA A 41 -17.59 -9.93 -6.28
C ALA A 41 -19.05 -10.37 -6.42
N ASP A 42 -19.25 -11.41 -7.21
CA ASP A 42 -20.44 -12.25 -7.09
C ASP A 42 -20.16 -13.26 -5.97
N PRO A 43 -21.03 -13.38 -4.95
CA PRO A 43 -20.84 -14.32 -3.84
C PRO A 43 -20.70 -15.77 -4.28
N GLU A 44 -21.21 -16.14 -5.46
CA GLU A 44 -21.14 -17.50 -6.02
C GLU A 44 -20.01 -17.67 -7.05
N ALA A 45 -19.12 -16.69 -7.21
CA ALA A 45 -18.06 -16.74 -8.22
C ALA A 45 -17.00 -17.83 -7.98
N THR A 46 -16.91 -18.36 -6.76
CA THR A 46 -15.93 -19.38 -6.37
C THR A 46 -16.45 -20.18 -5.17
N GLU A 47 -16.00 -21.42 -5.07
CA GLU A 47 -16.28 -22.33 -3.96
C GLU A 47 -15.47 -21.97 -2.71
N HIS A 48 -14.44 -21.13 -2.86
CA HIS A 48 -13.62 -20.63 -1.77
C HIS A 48 -14.12 -19.27 -1.31
N THR A 49 -14.66 -19.24 -0.09
CA THR A 49 -15.18 -18.02 0.54
C THR A 49 -14.60 -17.83 1.93
N CYS A 50 -14.41 -16.59 2.35
CA CYS A 50 -13.93 -16.25 3.70
C CYS A 50 -14.67 -15.05 4.27
N GLU A 51 -15.11 -15.11 5.53
CA GLU A 51 -15.64 -13.95 6.24
C GLU A 51 -14.52 -13.16 6.91
N LEU A 52 -14.40 -11.89 6.55
CA LEU A 52 -13.57 -10.92 7.25
C LEU A 52 -14.38 -10.35 8.42
N GLY A 53 -13.99 -10.70 9.64
CA GLY A 53 -14.61 -10.10 10.83
C GLY A 53 -14.23 -8.63 10.99
N GLU A 54 -15.08 -7.84 11.68
CA GLU A 54 -14.80 -6.42 11.94
C GLU A 54 -13.44 -6.19 12.62
N SER A 55 -13.12 -7.02 13.61
CA SER A 55 -11.82 -6.95 14.32
C SER A 55 -10.64 -7.23 13.40
N PHE A 56 -10.79 -8.12 12.41
CA PHE A 56 -9.73 -8.42 11.45
C PHE A 56 -9.48 -7.20 10.55
N VAL A 57 -10.56 -6.64 9.99
CA VAL A 57 -10.46 -5.46 9.11
C VAL A 57 -9.93 -4.23 9.87
N ALA A 58 -10.33 -4.04 11.13
CA ALA A 58 -9.85 -2.94 11.96
C ALA A 58 -8.34 -3.01 12.27
N ASN A 59 -7.74 -4.21 12.25
CA ASN A 59 -6.29 -4.38 12.40
C ASN A 59 -5.53 -4.07 11.10
N HIS A 60 -6.22 -3.99 9.96
CA HIS A 60 -5.65 -3.75 8.64
C HIS A 60 -6.32 -2.54 7.97
N PRO A 61 -5.97 -1.30 8.34
CA PRO A 61 -6.65 -0.09 7.84
C PRO A 61 -6.54 0.09 6.32
N ASP A 62 -5.48 -0.44 5.70
CA ASP A 62 -5.34 -0.43 4.24
C ASP A 62 -6.33 -1.39 3.55
N LEU A 63 -6.65 -2.51 4.19
CA LEU A 63 -7.70 -3.44 3.75
C LEU A 63 -9.07 -2.80 3.88
N GLU A 64 -9.36 -2.18 5.03
CA GLU A 64 -10.59 -1.41 5.25
C GLU A 64 -10.79 -0.35 4.15
N THR A 65 -9.72 0.38 3.84
CA THR A 65 -9.73 1.42 2.80
C THR A 65 -10.12 0.87 1.44
N VAL A 66 -9.53 -0.24 0.99
CA VAL A 66 -9.87 -0.80 -0.34
C VAL A 66 -11.25 -1.45 -0.35
N LEU A 67 -11.69 -2.06 0.76
CA LEU A 67 -13.04 -2.63 0.88
C LEU A 67 -14.11 -1.55 0.83
N SER A 68 -13.91 -0.43 1.53
CA SER A 68 -14.81 0.73 1.46
C SER A 68 -14.88 1.30 0.03
N ARG A 69 -13.73 1.46 -0.65
CA ARG A 69 -13.71 1.92 -2.05
C ARG A 69 -14.41 0.95 -3.00
N ALA A 70 -14.28 -0.35 -2.75
CA ALA A 70 -14.95 -1.37 -3.54
C ALA A 70 -16.46 -1.35 -3.31
N ALA A 71 -16.93 -1.13 -2.08
CA ALA A 71 -18.35 -1.04 -1.75
C ALA A 71 -19.07 0.08 -2.54
N ASP A 72 -18.38 1.20 -2.79
CA ASP A 72 -18.89 2.31 -3.59
C ASP A 72 -18.69 2.12 -5.11
N GLY A 73 -17.97 1.07 -5.51
CA GLY A 73 -17.57 0.81 -6.89
C GLY A 73 -18.57 -0.04 -7.69
N GLU A 74 -18.40 -0.05 -9.00
CA GLU A 74 -19.17 -0.94 -9.90
C GLU A 74 -18.60 -2.37 -9.89
N ARG A 75 -19.48 -3.36 -10.06
CA ARG A 75 -19.06 -4.75 -10.27
C ARG A 75 -18.10 -4.86 -11.45
N GLY A 76 -17.07 -5.68 -11.31
CA GLY A 76 -16.04 -5.86 -12.35
C GLY A 76 -14.99 -4.74 -12.41
N THR A 77 -15.08 -3.74 -11.53
CA THR A 77 -14.10 -2.64 -11.45
C THR A 77 -13.28 -2.73 -10.16
N TRP A 78 -11.96 -2.80 -10.32
CA TRP A 78 -11.04 -2.72 -9.19
C TRP A 78 -11.00 -1.31 -8.60
N SER A 79 -10.99 -1.22 -7.27
CA SER A 79 -10.76 0.01 -6.53
C SER A 79 -9.41 0.64 -6.89
N GLU A 80 -9.30 1.95 -6.67
CA GLU A 80 -8.00 2.62 -6.64
C GLU A 80 -7.06 1.91 -5.65
N PRO A 81 -5.83 1.58 -6.06
CA PRO A 81 -4.94 0.77 -5.25
C PRO A 81 -4.42 1.54 -4.04
N VAL A 82 -4.11 0.79 -2.99
CA VAL A 82 -3.25 1.20 -1.89
C VAL A 82 -1.91 0.50 -2.04
N TYR A 83 -0.82 1.23 -1.82
CA TYR A 83 0.53 0.69 -1.96
C TYR A 83 1.15 0.53 -0.58
N LEU A 84 1.60 -0.68 -0.26
CA LEU A 84 2.16 -1.04 1.04
C LEU A 84 3.67 -1.24 0.93
N GLY A 85 4.39 -1.00 2.02
CA GLY A 85 5.78 -1.45 2.16
C GLY A 85 5.86 -2.97 2.31
N ALA A 86 7.07 -3.56 2.21
CA ALA A 86 7.27 -4.99 2.38
C ALA A 86 6.69 -5.55 3.69
N GLU A 87 6.89 -4.87 4.83
CA GLU A 87 6.43 -5.35 6.15
C GLU A 87 4.89 -5.50 6.18
N ALA A 88 4.16 -4.41 5.95
CA ALA A 88 2.71 -4.39 5.97
C ALA A 88 2.08 -5.33 4.92
N GLY A 89 2.68 -5.44 3.72
CA GLY A 89 2.20 -6.38 2.70
C GLY A 89 2.40 -7.84 3.09
N ASN A 90 3.55 -8.18 3.69
CA ASN A 90 3.80 -9.55 4.16
C ASN A 90 2.90 -9.91 5.36
N GLU A 91 2.72 -8.98 6.30
CA GLU A 91 1.85 -9.16 7.47
C GLU A 91 0.40 -9.39 7.03
N LEU A 92 -0.16 -8.50 6.19
CA LEU A 92 -1.52 -8.68 5.67
C LEU A 92 -1.67 -10.00 4.88
N GLY A 93 -0.66 -10.37 4.10
CA GLY A 93 -0.64 -11.64 3.37
C GLY A 93 -0.71 -12.86 4.29
N ALA A 94 0.13 -12.86 5.34
CA ALA A 94 0.17 -13.92 6.34
C ALA A 94 -1.13 -14.01 7.14
N ASP A 95 -1.66 -12.88 7.59
CA ASP A 95 -2.86 -12.83 8.42
C ASP A 95 -4.10 -13.28 7.64
N LEU A 96 -4.22 -12.89 6.37
CA LEU A 96 -5.28 -13.40 5.49
C LEU A 96 -5.15 -14.90 5.23
N ALA A 97 -3.93 -15.42 5.08
CA ALA A 97 -3.69 -16.86 4.92
C ALA A 97 -3.96 -17.64 6.21
N GLU A 98 -3.65 -17.09 7.37
CA GLU A 98 -3.97 -17.71 8.66
C GLU A 98 -5.48 -17.67 8.94
N HIS A 99 -6.12 -16.53 8.70
CA HIS A 99 -7.54 -16.31 8.98
C HIS A 99 -8.46 -17.10 8.03
N CYS A 100 -8.12 -17.16 6.74
CA CYS A 100 -8.92 -17.83 5.71
C CYS A 100 -8.40 -19.23 5.31
N GLY A 101 -7.32 -19.69 5.93
CA GLY A 101 -6.58 -20.89 5.51
C GLY A 101 -5.83 -20.70 4.18
N ASP A 102 -5.32 -21.79 3.61
CA ASP A 102 -4.57 -21.80 2.34
C ASP A 102 -5.37 -21.28 1.11
N GLY A 103 -6.63 -20.86 1.31
CA GLY A 103 -7.57 -20.34 0.31
C GLY A 103 -7.52 -18.83 0.10
N PHE A 104 -6.34 -18.22 0.00
CA PHE A 104 -6.12 -16.78 -0.27
C PHE A 104 -6.72 -16.27 -1.61
N ARG A 105 -7.39 -17.15 -2.38
CA ARG A 105 -7.93 -16.86 -3.72
C ARG A 105 -9.42 -17.18 -3.73
N GLY A 106 -10.17 -16.35 -3.02
CA GLY A 106 -11.60 -16.54 -2.81
C GLY A 106 -12.40 -15.24 -2.83
N VAL A 107 -13.70 -15.38 -2.56
CA VAL A 107 -14.57 -14.25 -2.25
C VAL A 107 -14.51 -13.97 -0.76
N TYR A 108 -14.21 -12.72 -0.42
CA TYR A 108 -14.19 -12.22 0.94
C TYR A 108 -15.50 -11.53 1.26
N PHE A 109 -16.17 -11.95 2.31
CA PHE A 109 -17.37 -11.31 2.84
C PHE A 109 -16.99 -10.31 3.93
N TYR A 110 -17.49 -9.09 3.83
CA TYR A 110 -17.30 -8.06 4.85
C TYR A 110 -18.49 -7.12 4.89
N GLY A 111 -19.08 -6.93 6.08
CA GLY A 111 -20.38 -6.29 6.22
C GLY A 111 -21.45 -7.02 5.38
N ASP A 112 -22.22 -6.27 4.60
CA ASP A 112 -23.22 -6.81 3.67
C ASP A 112 -22.66 -7.08 2.26
N GLY A 113 -21.35 -6.92 2.08
CA GLY A 113 -20.68 -6.99 0.77
C GLY A 113 -19.85 -8.25 0.57
N SER A 114 -19.56 -8.54 -0.71
CA SER A 114 -18.65 -9.61 -1.13
C SER A 114 -17.63 -9.05 -2.11
N TYR A 115 -16.37 -9.44 -1.94
CA TYR A 115 -15.24 -8.78 -2.60
C TYR A 115 -14.17 -9.76 -3.05
N PHE A 116 -13.55 -9.48 -4.20
CA PHE A 116 -12.24 -10.01 -4.52
C PHE A 116 -11.18 -9.07 -3.96
N VAL A 117 -10.22 -9.61 -3.23
CA VAL A 117 -9.06 -8.86 -2.75
C VAL A 117 -7.83 -9.33 -3.50
N SER A 118 -7.04 -8.39 -4.00
CA SER A 118 -5.79 -8.65 -4.70
C SER A 118 -4.67 -7.93 -3.96
N LEU A 119 -3.75 -8.73 -3.41
CA LEU A 119 -2.50 -8.29 -2.81
C LEU A 119 -1.35 -8.84 -3.68
N ALA A 120 -0.73 -7.96 -4.45
CA ALA A 120 0.29 -8.35 -5.43
C ALA A 120 1.64 -7.71 -5.10
N ASP A 121 2.69 -8.54 -5.01
CA ASP A 121 4.06 -8.08 -4.89
C ASP A 121 4.53 -7.47 -6.23
N ARG A 122 5.10 -6.28 -6.15
CA ARG A 122 5.64 -5.51 -7.27
C ARG A 122 7.17 -5.65 -7.36
N ASN A 123 7.80 -6.33 -6.40
CA ASN A 123 9.24 -6.55 -6.33
C ASN A 123 9.55 -8.06 -6.14
N PRO A 124 9.96 -8.80 -7.18
CA PRO A 124 10.18 -10.25 -7.11
C PRO A 124 11.28 -10.72 -6.14
N GLY A 125 11.97 -9.81 -5.45
CA GLY A 125 12.92 -10.11 -4.38
C GLY A 125 12.31 -10.27 -2.98
N ASN A 126 11.04 -9.90 -2.77
CA ASN A 126 10.36 -10.05 -1.49
C ASN A 126 9.73 -11.45 -1.39
N GLY A 127 10.60 -12.46 -1.31
CA GLY A 127 10.29 -13.89 -1.38
C GLY A 127 9.45 -14.49 -0.25
N LYS A 128 8.28 -13.91 0.03
CA LYS A 128 7.24 -14.43 0.94
C LYS A 128 5.84 -14.37 0.32
N GLY A 129 5.67 -13.67 -0.80
CA GLY A 129 4.41 -13.55 -1.53
C GLY A 129 4.24 -14.53 -2.67
N HIS A 130 3.88 -15.78 -2.37
CA HIS A 130 3.11 -16.68 -3.25
C HIS A 130 3.61 -16.91 -4.70
N ASP A 131 4.02 -18.16 -4.94
CA ASP A 131 4.24 -18.79 -6.24
C ASP A 131 5.46 -18.34 -7.06
N SER A 132 6.62 -18.93 -6.72
CA SER A 132 7.57 -19.40 -7.73
C SER A 132 7.01 -20.67 -8.42
N GLY A 133 5.77 -20.59 -8.91
CA GLY A 133 5.12 -21.65 -9.67
C GLY A 133 5.45 -21.46 -11.14
N SER A 134 6.47 -22.16 -11.60
CA SER A 134 6.86 -22.28 -13.01
C SER A 134 5.64 -22.56 -13.90
N HIS A 135 5.17 -21.55 -14.62
CA HIS A 135 4.44 -21.74 -15.88
C HIS A 135 5.41 -21.42 -17.00
N GLU A 136 6.22 -22.41 -17.37
CA GLU A 136 6.83 -22.47 -18.70
C GLU A 136 6.07 -23.54 -19.49
N HIS A 137 5.38 -23.06 -20.52
CA HIS A 137 4.75 -23.83 -21.60
C HIS A 137 5.80 -24.55 -22.45
#